data_AF-A0A9D5EGV0-F1
#
_entry.id   AF-A0A9D5EGV0-F1
#
_cell.length_a   1.000
_cell.length_b   1.000
_cell.length_c   1.000
_cell.angle_alpha   90.00
_cell.angle_beta   90.00
_cell.angle_gamma   90.00
#
_symmetry.space_group_name_H-M   'P 1'
#
loop_
_entity.id
_entity.type
_entity.pdbx_description
1 polymer ?
#
loop_
_entity_poly.entity_id
_entity_poly.type
_entity_poly.pdbx_seq_one_letter_code
_entity_poly.pdbx_strand_id
1 'polypeptide(L)'
;CAKIGLLTVVLPPEDIQRLMARSEELPGSELVVDLASQTVSTADGSFSRKFDIDPFVKYTLTEGLDDIGLTMKEQDAIDTFEATRSELYPRTPVTA
;
A
#
# COMPACT_ATOMS: atom_id res chain seq x y z
N CYS A 1 -1.03 -9.21 0.83
CA CYS A 1 0.19 -8.43 1.12
C CYS A 1 -0.09 -6.93 1.30
N ALA A 2 -0.83 -6.27 0.40
CA ALA A 2 -1.10 -4.83 0.50
C ALA A 2 -1.67 -4.35 1.84
N LYS A 3 -2.59 -5.12 2.45
CA LYS A 3 -3.25 -4.76 3.72
C LYS A 3 -2.33 -4.72 4.95
N ILE A 4 -1.07 -5.14 4.81
CA ILE A 4 -0.05 -5.07 5.87
C ILE A 4 1.08 -4.07 5.55
N GLY A 5 0.86 -3.18 4.58
CA GLY A 5 1.87 -2.19 4.16
C GLY A 5 2.99 -2.76 3.27
N LEU A 6 2.86 -4.01 2.79
CA LEU A 6 3.86 -4.64 1.93
C LEU A 6 3.54 -4.40 0.45
N LEU A 7 4.42 -3.66 -0.23
CA LEU A 7 4.39 -3.42 -1.66
C LEU A 7 4.94 -4.63 -2.44
N THR A 8 4.14 -5.16 -3.36
CA THR A 8 4.56 -6.21 -4.29
C THR A 8 4.81 -5.61 -5.68
N VAL A 9 6.04 -5.68 -6.15
CA VAL A 9 6.44 -5.17 -7.48
C VAL A 9 6.55 -6.34 -8.45
N VAL A 10 5.84 -6.26 -9.57
CA VAL A 10 5.92 -7.25 -10.66
C VAL A 10 6.87 -6.72 -11.73
N LEU A 11 7.86 -7.54 -12.09
CA LEU A 11 8.84 -7.26 -13.13
C LEU A 11 8.96 -8.43 -14.11
N PRO A 12 9.47 -8.19 -15.32
CA PRO A 12 9.84 -9.26 -16.24
C PRO A 12 10.88 -10.22 -15.62
N PRO A 13 10.82 -11.54 -15.89
CA PRO A 13 11.72 -12.52 -15.30
C PRO A 13 13.21 -12.21 -15.50
N GLU A 14 13.59 -11.65 -16.64
CA GLU A 14 14.96 -11.25 -16.96
C GLU A 14 15.47 -10.12 -16.06
N ASP A 15 14.60 -9.17 -15.72
CA ASP A 15 14.94 -8.08 -14.81
C ASP A 15 15.08 -8.60 -13.38
N ILE A 16 14.22 -9.54 -12.95
CA ILE A 16 14.33 -10.19 -11.63
C ILE A 16 15.65 -10.97 -11.52
N GLN A 17 16.01 -11.76 -12.53
CA GLN A 17 17.28 -12.50 -12.55
C GLN A 17 18.48 -11.56 -12.47
N ARG A 18 18.45 -10.45 -13.21
CA ARG A 18 19.50 -9.43 -13.15
C ARG A 18 19.65 -8.82 -11.75
N LEU A 19 18.54 -8.53 -11.08
CA LEU A 19 18.55 -7.99 -9.72
C LEU A 19 19.04 -9.03 -8.69
N MET A 20 18.66 -10.30 -8.84
CA MET A 20 19.13 -11.39 -7.98
C MET A 20 20.64 -11.60 -8.12
N ALA A 21 21.15 -11.73 -9.35
CA ALA A 21 22.59 -11.88 -9.60
C ALA A 21 23.40 -10.70 -9.02
N ARG A 22 22.89 -9.48 -9.19
CA ARG A 22 23.52 -8.28 -8.60
C ARG A 22 23.60 -8.35 -7.07
N SER A 23 22.55 -8.84 -6.40
CA SER A 23 22.55 -8.99 -4.95
C SER A 23 23.56 -10.02 -4.45
N GLU A 24 23.86 -11.04 -5.26
CA GLU A 24 24.88 -12.05 -4.95
C GLU A 24 26.29 -11.50 -5.17
N GLU A 25 26.52 -10.76 -6.27
CA GLU A 25 27.81 -10.15 -6.60
C GLU A 25 28.19 -9.01 -5.65
N LEU A 26 27.20 -8.20 -5.25
CA LEU A 26 27.40 -7.04 -4.40
C LEU A 26 26.47 -7.11 -3.17
N PRO A 27 26.87 -7.85 -2.11
CA PRO A 27 26.14 -7.88 -0.86
C PRO A 27 25.92 -6.46 -0.30
N GLY A 28 24.68 -6.14 0.05
CA GLY A 28 24.29 -4.80 0.49
C GLY A 28 23.90 -3.85 -0.65
N SER A 29 23.76 -4.33 -1.88
CA SER A 29 23.19 -3.52 -2.96
C SER A 29 21.78 -3.05 -2.62
N GLU A 30 21.54 -1.74 -2.73
CA GLU A 30 20.23 -1.14 -2.43
C GLU A 30 19.38 -0.95 -3.69
N LEU A 31 18.07 -1.15 -3.53
CA LEU A 31 17.05 -0.79 -4.50
C LEU A 31 16.21 0.37 -3.96
N VAL A 32 15.97 1.34 -4.83
CA VAL A 32 15.08 2.47 -4.57
C VAL A 32 13.76 2.20 -5.26
N VAL A 33 12.68 2.16 -4.49
CA VAL A 33 11.32 1.99 -4.99
C VAL A 33 10.53 3.27 -4.72
N ASP A 34 10.13 3.95 -5.79
CA ASP A 34 9.28 5.13 -5.73
C ASP A 34 7.86 4.72 -6.16
N LEU A 35 6.95 4.68 -5.18
CA LEU A 35 5.55 4.34 -5.40
C LEU A 35 4.79 5.43 -6.17
N ALA A 36 5.14 6.71 -5.99
CA ALA A 36 4.46 7.82 -6.65
C ALA A 36 4.70 7.78 -8.15
N SER A 37 5.97 7.64 -8.57
CA SER A 37 6.35 7.49 -9.97
C SER A 37 6.23 6.06 -10.52
N GLN A 38 5.96 5.09 -9.63
CA GLN A 38 5.89 3.65 -9.91
C GLN A 38 7.17 3.13 -10.57
N THR A 39 8.32 3.46 -9.96
CA THR A 39 9.63 3.07 -10.46
C THR A 39 10.41 2.26 -9.44
N VAL A 40 11.14 1.27 -9.93
CA VAL A 40 12.16 0.54 -9.18
C VAL A 40 13.51 0.75 -9.87
N SER A 41 14.51 1.11 -9.10
CA SER A 41 15.85 1.41 -9.60
C SER A 41 16.92 0.94 -8.62
N THR A 42 18.14 0.75 -9.12
CA THR A 42 19.30 0.55 -8.25
C THR A 42 19.80 1.89 -7.75
N ALA A 43 20.37 1.94 -6.53
CA ALA A 43 20.93 3.18 -5.97
C ALA A 43 22.04 3.81 -6.85
N ASP A 44 22.73 3.00 -7.66
CA ASP A 44 23.76 3.45 -8.60
C ASP A 44 23.21 3.89 -9.97
N GLY A 45 21.90 3.82 -10.20
CA GLY A 45 21.24 4.21 -11.44
C GLY A 45 21.48 3.29 -12.65
N SER A 46 22.21 2.18 -12.48
CA SER A 46 22.51 1.23 -13.58
C SER A 46 21.29 0.44 -14.08
N PHE A 47 20.20 0.46 -13.31
CA PHE A 47 18.94 -0.19 -13.62
C PHE A 47 17.77 0.71 -13.21
N SER A 48 16.76 0.82 -14.07
CA SER A 48 15.49 1.48 -13.78
C SER A 48 14.37 0.88 -14.62
N ARG A 49 13.23 0.60 -13.99
CA ARG A 49 12.01 0.08 -14.62
C ARG A 49 10.78 0.70 -13.98
N LYS A 50 9.74 0.86 -14.80
CA LYS A 50 8.40 1.12 -14.30
C LYS A 50 7.73 -0.20 -13.93
N PHE A 51 6.88 -0.16 -12.92
CA PHE A 51 6.00 -1.25 -12.57
C PHE A 51 4.55 -0.77 -12.52
N ASP A 52 3.63 -1.71 -12.69
CA ASP A 52 2.21 -1.45 -12.55
C ASP A 52 1.74 -1.90 -11.17
N ILE A 53 0.77 -1.17 -10.63
CA ILE A 53 0.11 -1.48 -9.37
C ILE A 53 -1.36 -1.07 -9.49
N ASP A 54 -2.22 -1.82 -8.82
CA ASP A 54 -3.62 -1.44 -8.69
C ASP A 54 -3.75 -0.03 -8.05
N PRO A 55 -4.51 0.89 -8.65
CA PRO A 55 -4.62 2.26 -8.15
C PRO A 55 -5.13 2.37 -6.72
N PHE A 56 -6.05 1.49 -6.31
CA PHE A 56 -6.59 1.48 -4.96
C PHE A 56 -5.53 1.01 -3.96
N VAL A 57 -4.78 -0.05 -4.29
CA VAL A 57 -3.64 -0.48 -3.48
C VAL A 57 -2.57 0.60 -3.37
N LYS A 58 -2.25 1.30 -4.46
CA LYS A 58 -1.33 2.44 -4.43
C LYS A 58 -1.82 3.53 -3.47
N TYR A 59 -3.10 3.88 -3.55
CA TYR A 59 -3.71 4.87 -2.67
C TYR A 59 -3.61 4.43 -1.20
N THR A 60 -4.00 3.20 -0.86
CA THR A 60 -3.94 2.74 0.54
C THR A 60 -2.50 2.68 1.06
N LEU A 61 -1.53 2.27 0.24
CA LEU A 61 -0.12 2.26 0.63
C LEU A 61 0.47 3.68 0.77
N THR A 62 0.05 4.62 -0.08
CA THR A 62 0.53 6.02 -0.04
C THR A 62 -0.02 6.75 1.19
N GLU A 63 -1.29 6.53 1.50
CA GLU A 63 -1.96 7.16 2.65
C GLU A 63 -1.79 6.39 3.97
N GLY A 64 -1.16 5.21 3.93
CA GLY A 64 -1.00 4.34 5.11
C GLY A 64 -2.32 3.78 5.65
N LEU A 65 -3.30 3.55 4.78
CA LEU A 65 -4.65 3.11 5.15
C LEU A 65 -4.76 1.57 5.14
N ASP A 66 -5.48 1.06 6.14
CA ASP A 66 -6.04 -0.28 6.16
C ASP A 66 -7.58 -0.23 6.04
N ASP A 67 -8.26 -1.38 6.17
CA ASP A 67 -9.73 -1.43 6.07
C ASP A 67 -10.41 -0.58 7.17
N ILE A 68 -9.79 -0.47 8.36
CA ILE A 68 -10.31 0.33 9.47
C ILE A 68 -10.11 1.82 9.16
N GLY A 69 -8.91 2.21 8.75
CA GLY A 69 -8.59 3.58 8.34
C GLY A 69 -9.48 4.06 7.20
N LEU A 70 -9.77 3.20 6.22
CA LEU A 70 -10.75 3.49 5.17
C LEU A 70 -12.15 3.72 5.74
N THR A 71 -12.59 2.89 6.69
CA THR A 71 -13.89 3.07 7.35
C THR A 71 -13.94 4.38 8.15
N MET A 72 -12.86 4.73 8.84
CA MET A 72 -12.76 5.97 9.62
C MET A 72 -12.80 7.23 8.74
N LYS A 73 -12.48 7.15 7.44
CA LYS A 73 -12.69 8.27 6.51
C LYS A 73 -14.16 8.62 6.29
N GLU A 74 -15.05 7.68 6.55
CA GLU A 74 -16.50 7.83 6.41
C GLU A 74 -17.19 8.20 7.74
N GLN A 75 -16.43 8.70 8.74
CA GLN A 75 -16.94 8.97 10.08
C GLN A 75 -18.19 9.88 10.06
N ASP A 76 -18.20 10.96 9.28
CA ASP A 76 -19.35 11.86 9.20
C ASP A 76 -20.62 11.17 8.65
N ALA A 77 -20.44 10.27 7.68
CA ALA A 77 -21.54 9.48 7.11
C ALA A 77 -22.06 8.44 8.10
N ILE A 78 -21.14 7.81 8.86
CA ILE A 78 -21.47 6.90 9.96
C ILE A 78 -22.27 7.66 11.02
N ASP A 79 -21.80 8.81 11.48
CA ASP A 79 -22.46 9.62 12.50
C ASP A 79 -23.86 10.06 12.06
N THR A 80 -24.00 10.50 10.80
CA THR A 80 -25.29 10.89 10.20
C THR A 80 -26.27 9.71 10.17
N PHE A 81 -25.80 8.54 9.75
CA PHE A 81 -26.62 7.33 9.75
C PHE A 81 -27.03 6.93 11.17
N GLU A 82 -26.10 6.95 12.13
CA GLU A 82 -26.39 6.58 13.52
C GLU A 82 -27.38 7.52 14.20
N ALA A 83 -27.35 8.82 13.88
CA ALA A 83 -28.30 9.79 14.39
C ALA A 83 -29.75 9.52 13.96
N THR A 84 -29.96 8.94 12.79
CA THR A 84 -31.30 8.64 12.23
C THR A 84 -31.75 7.20 12.48
N ARG A 85 -30.90 6.38 13.08
CA ARG A 85 -31.13 4.95 13.27
C ARG A 85 -32.13 4.66 14.41
N SER A 86 -33.17 3.88 14.08
CA SER A 86 -34.24 3.48 15.01
C SER A 86 -33.71 2.88 16.32
N GLU A 87 -34.34 3.25 17.43
CA GLU A 87 -34.04 2.76 18.79
C GLU A 87 -34.33 1.27 18.98
N LEU A 88 -35.10 0.65 18.07
CA LEU A 88 -35.38 -0.79 18.10
C LEU A 88 -34.15 -1.64 17.78
N TYR A 89 -33.09 -1.05 17.22
CA TYR A 89 -31.85 -1.75 16.91
C TYR A 89 -30.81 -1.63 18.04
N PRO A 90 -30.00 -2.68 18.29
CA PRO A 90 -28.97 -2.65 19.32
C PRO A 90 -27.94 -1.53 19.09
N ARG A 91 -27.62 -0.75 20.13
CA ARG A 91 -26.58 0.29 20.08
C ARG A 91 -25.33 -0.16 20.83
N THR A 92 -24.17 0.20 20.30
CA THR A 92 -22.90 0.07 21.02
C THR A 92 -22.88 1.12 22.13
N PRO A 93 -22.79 0.75 23.41
CA PRO A 93 -22.74 1.73 24.48
C PRO A 93 -21.43 2.55 24.38
N VAL A 94 -21.56 3.87 24.28
CA VAL A 94 -20.41 4.78 24.37
C VAL A 94 -19.95 4.77 25.81
N THR A 95 -18.91 3.98 26.11
CA THR A 95 -18.27 4.01 27.43
C THR A 95 -17.08 4.96 27.32
N ALA A 96 -17.08 6.01 28.15
CA ALA A 96 -16.00 6.98 28.25
C ALA A 96 -14.75 6.39 28.90
#